data_AF-A0A954A244-F1
#
_entry.id   AF-A0A954A244-F1
#
_cell.length_a   1.000
_cell.length_b   1.000
_cell.length_c   1.000
_cell.angle_alpha   90.00
_cell.angle_beta   90.00
_cell.angle_gamma   90.00
#
_symmetry.space_group_name_H-M   'P 1'
#
loop_
_entity.id
_entity.type
_entity.pdbx_description
1 polymer ?
#
loop_
_entity_poly.entity_id
_entity_poly.type
_entity_poly.pdbx_seq_one_letter_code
_entity_poly.pdbx_strand_id
1 'polypeptide(L)'
;MAGDAGATEPNAVPFEEDRGRPVDGANSPSGGQPSDEPTLDERVDAFLAAEGREKRELFKQLCDRHPPAGFSDEILERIAVAVADRSPKLSARVTAILARHGREDLLEANLVGSKPGKAAILRAKYRNVARA
;
A
#
# COMPACT_ATOMS: atom_id res chain seq x y z
N MET A 1 -30.25 -65.59 -23.52
CA MET A 1 -30.16 -65.44 -24.99
C MET A 1 -29.89 -63.97 -25.27
N ALA A 2 -28.68 -63.68 -25.71
CA ALA A 2 -28.18 -62.35 -26.03
C ALA A 2 -28.65 -61.95 -27.44
N GLY A 3 -29.04 -60.69 -27.60
CA GLY A 3 -29.26 -60.06 -28.91
C GLY A 3 -28.02 -59.24 -29.26
N ASP A 4 -27.25 -59.73 -30.22
CA ASP A 4 -26.11 -59.05 -30.83
C ASP A 4 -26.53 -58.67 -32.25
N ALA A 5 -26.67 -57.37 -32.51
CA ALA A 5 -26.97 -56.83 -33.83
C ALA A 5 -25.67 -56.26 -34.40
N GLY A 6 -25.12 -57.00 -35.36
CA GLY A 6 -23.86 -56.71 -36.02
C GLY A 6 -23.84 -55.38 -36.77
N ALA A 7 -22.71 -54.70 -36.62
CA ALA A 7 -22.27 -53.59 -37.44
C ALA A 7 -21.66 -54.12 -38.75
N THR A 8 -21.90 -53.41 -39.86
CA THR A 8 -21.11 -53.51 -41.08
C THR A 8 -20.97 -52.12 -41.66
N GLU A 9 -19.73 -51.64 -41.68
CA GLU A 9 -19.28 -50.43 -42.38
C GLU A 9 -19.43 -50.59 -43.91
N PRO A 10 -19.36 -49.49 -44.67
CA PRO A 10 -18.11 -49.30 -45.40
C PRO A 10 -17.61 -47.85 -45.49
N ASN A 11 -16.38 -47.65 -45.02
CA ASN A 11 -15.23 -47.04 -45.70
C ASN A 11 -15.50 -46.07 -46.88
N ALA A 12 -15.17 -44.80 -46.66
CA ALA A 12 -14.64 -43.91 -47.72
C ALA A 12 -13.86 -42.75 -47.08
N VAL A 13 -12.53 -42.82 -47.13
CA VAL A 13 -11.68 -41.61 -47.13
C VAL A 13 -11.38 -41.26 -48.59
N PRO A 14 -11.43 -39.97 -48.95
CA PRO A 14 -10.20 -39.42 -49.54
C PRO A 14 -9.93 -37.94 -49.22
N PHE A 15 -8.64 -37.68 -49.02
CA PHE A 15 -7.87 -36.56 -49.60
C PHE A 15 -8.02 -35.13 -49.05
N GLU A 16 -6.92 -34.70 -48.42
CA GLU A 16 -6.27 -33.37 -48.46
C GLU A 16 -7.10 -32.12 -48.80
N GLU A 17 -7.20 -31.20 -47.83
CA GLU A 17 -6.93 -29.79 -48.11
C GLU A 17 -6.16 -29.14 -46.95
N ASP A 18 -4.91 -28.80 -47.26
CA ASP A 18 -4.03 -27.89 -46.55
C ASP A 18 -4.68 -26.50 -46.45
N ARG A 19 -4.77 -25.95 -45.22
CA ARG A 19 -4.39 -24.56 -44.86
C ARG A 19 -4.88 -24.16 -43.47
N GLY A 20 -3.93 -23.86 -42.60
CA GLY A 20 -4.13 -22.95 -41.46
C GLY A 20 -3.74 -23.51 -40.10
N ARG A 21 -2.45 -23.54 -39.78
CA ARG A 21 -2.02 -23.43 -38.38
C ARG A 21 -2.09 -21.95 -37.98
N PRO A 22 -2.86 -21.54 -36.98
CA PRO A 22 -2.46 -20.45 -36.12
C PRO A 22 -1.53 -21.01 -35.04
N VAL A 23 -0.26 -20.65 -35.16
CA VAL A 23 0.75 -20.76 -34.09
C VAL A 23 0.62 -19.55 -33.18
N ASP A 24 -0.49 -19.40 -32.48
CA ASP A 24 -0.61 -18.33 -31.50
C ASP A 24 -0.42 -18.90 -30.10
N GLY A 25 0.80 -18.67 -29.61
CA GLY A 25 1.18 -18.89 -28.23
C GLY A 25 0.28 -18.07 -27.33
N ALA A 26 -0.77 -18.71 -26.84
CA ALA A 26 -1.54 -18.21 -25.72
C ALA A 26 -0.78 -18.58 -24.44
N ASN A 27 0.22 -17.76 -24.17
CA ASN A 27 0.57 -17.23 -22.86
C ASN A 27 0.05 -18.08 -21.69
N SER A 28 0.94 -18.88 -21.09
CA SER A 28 0.74 -19.32 -19.72
C SER A 28 0.34 -18.10 -18.90
N PRO A 29 -0.80 -18.07 -18.20
CA PRO A 29 -0.92 -17.12 -17.11
C PRO A 29 0.13 -17.58 -16.10
N SER A 30 1.30 -16.95 -16.13
CA SER A 30 2.16 -16.86 -14.97
C SER A 30 1.26 -16.30 -13.88
N GLY A 31 0.71 -17.21 -13.07
CA GLY A 31 0.14 -16.90 -11.77
C GLY A 31 1.28 -16.39 -10.92
N GLY A 32 1.67 -15.14 -11.16
CA GLY A 32 2.35 -14.35 -10.16
C GLY A 32 1.40 -14.32 -8.99
N GLN A 33 1.69 -15.11 -7.96
CA GLN A 33 1.08 -14.90 -6.65
C GLN A 33 1.18 -13.40 -6.38
N PRO A 34 0.07 -12.67 -6.12
CA PRO A 34 0.21 -11.37 -5.50
C PRO A 34 0.98 -11.64 -4.21
N SER A 35 2.17 -11.06 -4.09
CA SER A 35 2.79 -10.95 -2.78
C SER A 35 1.75 -10.25 -1.91
N ASP A 36 1.13 -10.98 -0.98
CA ASP A 36 0.07 -10.54 -0.06
C ASP A 36 0.56 -9.44 0.91
N GLU A 37 1.68 -8.79 0.59
CA GLU A 37 2.22 -7.73 1.42
C GLU A 37 1.55 -6.41 1.06
N PRO A 38 0.89 -5.76 2.04
CA PRO A 38 0.22 -4.49 1.78
C PRO A 38 1.25 -3.44 1.36
N THR A 39 0.87 -2.69 0.33
CA THR A 39 1.61 -1.55 -0.20
C THR A 39 1.77 -0.45 0.86
N LEU A 40 2.69 0.49 0.61
CA LEU A 40 2.86 1.65 1.48
C LEU A 40 1.54 2.42 1.66
N ASP A 41 0.77 2.54 0.58
CA ASP A 41 -0.51 3.25 0.56
C ASP A 41 -1.53 2.59 1.47
N GLU A 42 -1.72 1.27 1.31
CA GLU A 42 -2.64 0.48 2.14
C GLU A 42 -2.25 0.50 3.62
N ARG A 43 -0.95 0.53 3.92
CA ARG A 43 -0.46 0.67 5.31
C ARG A 43 -0.76 2.04 5.88
N VAL A 44 -0.65 3.09 5.08
CA VAL A 44 -1.01 4.46 5.48
C VAL A 44 -2.51 4.57 5.68
N ASP A 45 -3.33 3.99 4.81
CA ASP A 45 -4.78 3.93 5.00
C ASP A 45 -5.17 3.21 6.29
N ALA A 46 -4.59 2.04 6.55
CA ALA A 46 -4.82 1.31 7.78
C ALA A 46 -4.43 2.15 9.02
N PHE A 47 -3.30 2.85 8.96
CA PHE A 47 -2.89 3.78 10.01
C PHE A 47 -3.88 4.94 10.20
N LEU A 48 -4.39 5.52 9.11
CA LEU A 48 -5.33 6.64 9.19
C LEU A 48 -6.68 6.22 9.76
N ALA A 49 -7.16 5.02 9.39
CA ALA A 49 -8.41 4.45 9.87
C ALA A 49 -8.36 4.01 11.34
N ALA A 50 -7.19 3.66 11.85
CA ALA A 50 -7.03 3.19 13.23
C ALA A 50 -7.07 4.33 14.26
N GLU A 51 -7.39 3.96 15.51
CA GLU A 51 -7.39 4.87 16.67
C GLU A 51 -6.59 4.33 17.86
N GLY A 52 -6.31 5.21 18.82
CA GLY A 52 -5.76 4.83 20.12
C GLY A 52 -4.43 4.07 20.06
N ARG A 53 -4.40 2.88 20.66
CA ARG A 53 -3.18 2.04 20.71
C ARG A 53 -2.84 1.45 19.36
N GLU A 54 -3.84 1.00 18.61
CA GLU A 54 -3.65 0.36 17.31
C GLU A 54 -3.00 1.31 16.31
N LYS A 55 -3.50 2.55 16.23
CA LYS A 55 -2.91 3.62 15.40
C LYS A 55 -1.42 3.77 15.62
N ARG A 56 -0.98 3.72 16.88
CA ARG A 56 0.44 3.87 17.24
C ARG A 56 1.29 2.69 16.81
N GLU A 57 0.77 1.47 16.93
CA GLU A 57 1.50 0.28 16.53
C GLU A 57 1.56 0.16 15.00
N LEU A 58 0.48 0.50 14.29
CA LEU A 58 0.48 0.57 12.83
C LEU A 58 1.47 1.62 12.33
N PHE A 59 1.51 2.81 12.95
CA PHE A 59 2.49 3.83 12.58
C PHE A 59 3.94 3.40 12.83
N LYS A 60 4.17 2.67 13.93
CA LYS A 60 5.48 2.09 14.22
C LYS A 60 5.87 1.09 13.13
N GLN A 61 5.00 0.13 12.82
CA GLN A 61 5.24 -0.87 11.79
C GLN A 61 5.45 -0.25 10.41
N LEU A 62 4.68 0.80 10.08
CA LEU A 62 4.84 1.60 8.87
C LEU A 62 6.27 2.16 8.77
N CYS A 63 6.75 2.83 9.83
CA CYS A 63 8.10 3.40 9.85
C CYS A 63 9.22 2.34 9.87
N ASP A 64 8.98 1.19 10.49
CA ASP A 64 9.97 0.12 10.62
C ASP A 64 10.15 -0.62 9.29
N ARG A 65 9.07 -0.79 8.51
CA ARG A 65 9.09 -1.41 7.17
C ARG A 65 9.46 -0.44 6.05
N HIS A 66 9.03 0.82 6.17
CA HIS A 66 9.32 1.87 5.21
C HIS A 66 10.05 3.01 5.91
N PRO A 67 11.38 3.12 5.69
CA PRO A 67 12.16 4.20 6.27
C PRO A 67 11.54 5.55 5.92
N PRO A 68 11.26 6.42 6.91
CA PRO A 68 10.57 7.68 6.64
C PRO A 68 11.32 8.58 5.67
N ALA A 69 12.64 8.41 5.48
CA ALA A 69 13.43 9.15 4.50
C ALA A 69 12.95 8.97 3.04
N GLY A 70 12.23 7.88 2.73
CA GLY A 70 11.69 7.62 1.40
C GLY A 70 10.22 7.99 1.22
N PHE A 71 9.60 8.67 2.19
CA PHE A 71 8.20 9.09 2.05
C PHE A 71 8.08 10.19 1.00
N SER A 72 7.12 10.04 0.08
CA SER A 72 6.74 11.10 -0.85
C SER A 72 5.96 12.20 -0.15
N ASP A 73 5.86 13.36 -0.80
CA ASP A 73 5.08 14.50 -0.31
C ASP A 73 3.62 14.13 -0.02
N GLU A 74 3.01 13.30 -0.86
CA GLU A 74 1.63 12.83 -0.68
C GLU A 74 1.46 11.99 0.60
N ILE A 75 2.43 11.11 0.90
CA ILE A 75 2.41 10.32 2.14
C ILE A 75 2.61 11.24 3.35
N LEU A 76 3.50 12.23 3.25
CA LEU A 76 3.74 13.21 4.31
C LEU A 76 2.48 14.02 4.61
N GLU A 77 1.75 14.46 3.58
CA GLU A 77 0.46 15.16 3.70
C GLU A 77 -0.57 14.32 4.43
N ARG A 78 -0.69 13.05 4.03
CA ARG A 78 -1.63 12.09 4.64
C ARG A 78 -1.33 11.85 6.11
N ILE A 79 -0.07 11.60 6.48
CA ILE A 79 0.27 11.33 7.89
C ILE A 79 0.30 12.58 8.77
N ALA A 80 0.42 13.78 8.20
CA ALA A 80 0.52 15.04 8.95
C ALA A 80 -0.69 15.30 9.85
N VAL A 81 -1.87 14.77 9.50
CA VAL A 81 -3.09 14.87 10.34
C VAL A 81 -2.89 14.31 11.75
N ALA A 82 -1.98 13.33 11.91
CA ALA A 82 -1.67 12.74 13.21
C ALA A 82 -0.80 13.63 14.12
N VAL A 83 -0.35 14.80 13.64
CA VAL A 83 0.16 15.88 14.51
C VAL A 83 -0.91 16.31 15.52
N ALA A 84 -2.17 16.37 15.09
CA ALA A 84 -3.29 16.76 15.96
C ALA A 84 -3.75 15.65 16.92
N ASP A 85 -3.26 14.41 16.76
CA ASP A 85 -3.65 13.25 17.55
C ASP A 85 -3.52 13.45 19.08
N ARG A 86 -4.35 12.75 19.86
CA ARG A 86 -4.34 12.85 21.33
C ARG A 86 -3.09 12.21 21.95
N SER A 87 -2.43 11.30 21.23
CA SER A 87 -1.20 10.61 21.66
C SER A 87 0.03 11.52 21.52
N PRO A 88 0.67 11.94 22.63
CA PRO A 88 1.86 12.80 22.56
C PRO A 88 3.03 12.13 21.84
N LYS A 89 3.14 10.79 21.95
CA LYS A 89 4.18 10.00 21.29
C LYS A 89 3.99 9.97 19.78
N LEU A 90 2.74 9.85 19.31
CA LEU A 90 2.45 9.81 17.88
C LEU A 90 2.69 11.18 17.26
N SER A 91 2.11 12.24 17.85
CA SER A 91 2.31 13.61 17.37
C SER A 91 3.79 13.96 17.30
N ALA A 92 4.57 13.67 18.35
CA ALA A 92 6.01 13.95 18.36
C ALA A 92 6.80 13.17 17.29
N ARG A 93 6.40 11.93 16.96
CA ARG A 93 7.07 11.11 15.95
C ARG A 93 6.73 11.62 14.54
N VAL A 94 5.47 11.95 14.27
CA VAL A 94 5.05 12.58 13.00
C VAL A 94 5.75 13.92 12.82
N THR A 95 5.76 14.78 13.84
CA THR A 95 6.49 16.07 13.81
C THR A 95 7.98 15.88 13.50
N ALA A 96 8.63 14.85 14.06
CA ALA A 96 10.02 14.57 13.75
C ALA A 96 10.23 14.10 12.31
N ILE A 97 9.27 13.39 11.72
CA ILE A 97 9.29 13.00 10.31
C ILE A 97 9.15 14.25 9.43
N LEU A 98 8.14 15.09 9.69
CA LEU A 98 7.96 16.35 8.95
C LEU A 98 9.21 17.24 9.02
N ALA A 99 9.86 17.33 10.18
CA ALA A 99 11.09 18.10 10.37
C ALA A 99 12.26 17.62 9.50
N ARG A 100 12.41 16.30 9.34
CA ARG A 100 13.46 15.72 8.49
C ARG A 100 13.22 15.98 7.01
N HIS A 101 11.97 16.20 6.63
CA HIS A 101 11.57 16.53 5.26
C HIS A 101 11.39 18.03 5.03
N GLY A 102 11.65 18.88 6.02
CA GLY A 102 11.47 20.33 5.90
C GLY A 102 10.01 20.78 5.71
N ARG A 103 9.02 19.92 6.01
CA ARG A 103 7.59 20.20 5.83
C ARG A 103 6.98 20.95 7.02
N GLU A 104 7.47 22.18 7.26
CA GLU A 104 6.94 23.06 8.32
C GLU A 104 5.51 23.52 7.99
N ASP A 105 5.21 23.68 6.69
CA ASP A 105 3.89 23.99 6.16
C ASP A 105 2.82 23.00 6.67
N LEU A 106 3.10 21.71 6.57
CA LEU A 106 2.20 20.65 7.00
C LEU A 106 2.05 20.61 8.52
N LEU A 107 3.13 20.89 9.25
CA LEU A 107 3.06 20.99 10.71
C LEU A 107 2.11 22.12 11.11
N GLU A 108 2.33 23.33 10.59
CA GLU A 108 1.56 24.51 10.98
C GLU A 108 0.09 24.39 10.58
N ALA A 109 -0.20 23.86 9.38
CA ALA A 109 -1.57 23.59 8.94
C ALA A 109 -2.31 22.66 9.91
N ASN A 110 -1.64 21.62 10.44
CA ASN A 110 -2.23 20.65 11.36
C ASN A 110 -2.16 21.06 12.84
N LEU A 111 -1.53 22.19 13.16
CA LEU A 111 -1.55 22.80 14.49
C LEU A 111 -2.69 23.81 14.67
N VAL A 112 -3.36 24.22 13.58
CA VAL A 112 -4.53 25.10 13.65
C VAL A 112 -5.60 24.46 14.56
N GLY A 113 -6.04 25.19 15.59
CA GLY A 113 -7.01 24.70 16.57
C GLY A 113 -6.44 23.81 17.68
N SER A 114 -5.14 23.47 17.65
CA SER A 114 -4.49 22.78 18.77
C SER A 114 -4.31 23.72 19.97
N LYS A 115 -4.30 23.15 21.18
CA LYS A 115 -4.00 23.91 22.40
C LYS A 115 -2.63 24.61 22.28
N PRO A 116 -2.50 25.88 22.70
CA PRO A 116 -1.27 26.66 22.55
C PRO A 116 -0.02 25.95 23.10
N GLY A 117 -0.13 25.32 24.26
CA GLY A 117 0.97 24.56 24.87
C GLY A 117 1.44 23.36 24.02
N LYS A 118 0.50 22.61 23.41
CA LYS A 118 0.84 21.50 22.52
C LYS A 118 1.56 22.02 21.27
N ALA A 119 1.03 23.08 20.65
CA ALA A 119 1.64 23.68 19.47
C ALA A 119 3.07 24.18 19.75
N ALA A 120 3.29 24.86 20.87
CA ALA A 120 4.62 25.31 21.28
C ALA A 120 5.62 24.16 21.43
N ILE A 121 5.22 23.06 22.07
CA ILE A 121 6.05 21.87 22.25
C ILE A 121 6.40 21.23 20.90
N LEU A 122 5.41 21.06 20.01
CA LEU A 122 5.63 20.43 18.72
C LEU A 122 6.49 21.30 17.78
N ARG A 123 6.30 22.63 17.77
CA ARG A 123 7.20 23.56 17.06
C ARG A 123 8.63 23.49 17.58
N ALA A 124 8.81 23.45 18.90
CA ALA A 124 10.15 23.30 19.49
C ALA A 124 10.79 21.96 19.09
N LYS A 125 10.01 20.87 19.12
CA LYS A 125 10.46 19.56 18.66
C LYS A 125 10.87 19.57 17.19
N TYR A 126 10.07 20.19 16.33
CA TYR A 126 10.36 20.33 14.91
C TYR A 126 11.71 21.02 14.69
N ARG A 127 11.90 22.21 15.28
CA ARG A 127 13.15 22.97 15.17
C ARG A 127 14.37 22.19 15.68
N ASN A 128 14.22 21.44 16.77
CA ASN A 128 15.33 20.65 17.32
C ASN A 128 15.74 19.51 16.39
N VAL A 129 14.77 18.88 15.70
CA VAL A 129 15.06 17.80 14.76
C VAL A 129 15.58 18.35 13.43
N ALA A 130 15.05 19.46 12.92
CA ALA A 130 15.50 20.08 11.68
C ALA A 130 16.94 20.63 11.75
N ARG A 131 17.49 20.79 12.96
CA ARG A 131 18.88 21.23 13.21
C ARG A 131 19.86 20.09 13.45
N ALA A 132 19.37 18.86 13.61
CA ALA A 132 20.16 17.68 13.97
C ALA A 132 20.58 16.91 12.72
#